data_AF-A0AAD7QSN3-F1
#
_entry.id   AF-A0AAD7QSN3-F1
#
_cell.length_a   1.000
_cell.length_b   1.000
_cell.length_c   1.000
_cell.angle_alpha   90.00
_cell.angle_beta   90.00
_cell.angle_gamma   90.00
#
_symmetry.space_group_name_H-M   'P 1'
#
loop_
_entity.id
_entity.type
_entity.pdbx_description
1 polymer ?
#
loop_
_entity_poly.entity_id
_entity_poly.type
_entity_poly.pdbx_seq_one_letter_code
_entity_poly.pdbx_strand_id
1 'polypeptide(L)'
;MSQISKNEISQLDEASQIELLKFVESENAKAKLQSSIHVFTDICFKKCVPSISSGGVSPTESTCLTNCVDRFLDTNIFVVNKISRSMQK
;
A
#
# COMPACT_ATOMS: atom_id res chain seq x y z
N MET A 1 7.88 -6.58 10.23
CA MET A 1 6.47 -7.00 10.33
C MET A 1 6.42 -8.16 11.31
N SER A 2 5.56 -8.07 12.32
CA SER A 2 5.44 -9.07 13.38
C SER A 2 5.05 -10.42 12.77
N GLN A 3 5.94 -11.41 12.84
CA GLN A 3 5.58 -12.78 12.52
C GLN A 3 5.08 -13.42 13.81
N ILE A 4 3.76 -13.55 13.93
CA ILE A 4 3.14 -14.32 15.01
C ILE A 4 3.62 -15.77 14.86
N SER A 5 4.18 -16.32 15.93
CA SER A 5 4.77 -17.66 15.89
C SER A 5 3.65 -18.69 15.75
N LYS A 6 3.74 -19.56 14.74
CA LYS A 6 2.76 -20.63 14.51
C LYS A 6 2.54 -21.51 15.76
N ASN A 7 3.57 -21.65 16.59
CA ASN A 7 3.51 -22.42 17.83
C ASN A 7 2.60 -21.79 18.90
N GLU A 8 2.44 -20.46 18.90
CA GLU A 8 1.54 -19.76 19.85
C GLU A 8 0.08 -19.87 19.41
N ILE A 9 -0.17 -19.92 18.09
CA ILE A 9 -1.51 -20.09 17.52
C ILE A 9 -2.06 -21.50 17.81
N SER A 10 -1.20 -22.52 17.79
CA SER A 10 -1.60 -23.91 18.06
C SER A 10 -2.02 -24.18 19.52
N GLN A 11 -1.76 -23.25 20.44
CA GLN A 11 -2.18 -23.37 21.84
C GLN A 11 -3.57 -22.77 22.11
N LEU A 12 -4.18 -22.11 21.12
CA LEU A 12 -5.50 -21.49 21.24
C LEU A 12 -6.60 -22.49 20.85
N ASP A 13 -7.82 -22.28 21.36
CA ASP A 13 -9.00 -22.99 20.88
C ASP A 13 -9.33 -22.59 19.43
N GLU A 14 -10.06 -23.45 18.71
CA GLU A 14 -10.33 -23.29 17.28
C GLU A 14 -11.03 -21.97 16.94
N ALA A 15 -11.95 -21.50 17.79
CA ALA A 15 -12.65 -20.24 17.57
C ALA A 15 -11.70 -19.04 17.68
N SER A 16 -10.85 -19.03 18.71
CA SER A 16 -9.81 -18.00 18.89
C SER A 16 -8.78 -18.01 17.76
N GLN A 17 -8.42 -19.18 17.21
CA GLN A 17 -7.52 -19.28 16.05
C GLN A 17 -8.11 -18.60 14.82
N ILE A 18 -9.39 -18.85 14.53
CA ILE A 18 -10.10 -18.26 13.38
C ILE A 18 -10.20 -16.74 13.53
N GLU A 19 -10.56 -16.25 14.72
CA GLU A 19 -10.65 -14.82 14.99
C GLU A 19 -9.31 -14.13 14.83
N LEU A 20 -8.25 -14.71 15.41
CA LEU A 20 -6.89 -14.17 15.30
C LEU A 20 -6.42 -14.13 13.84
N LEU A 21 -6.66 -15.18 13.05
CA LEU A 21 -6.30 -15.19 11.63
C LEU A 21 -7.00 -14.06 10.87
N LYS A 22 -8.29 -13.83 11.12
CA LYS A 22 -9.04 -12.70 10.54
C LYS A 22 -8.46 -11.35 10.96
N PHE A 23 -8.14 -11.20 12.23
CA PHE A 23 -7.53 -9.98 12.76
C PHE A 23 -6.18 -9.71 12.07
N VAL A 24 -5.32 -10.73 12.01
CA VAL A 24 -4.00 -10.65 11.38
C VAL A 24 -4.08 -10.31 9.90
N GLU A 25 -5.04 -10.88 9.17
CA GLU A 25 -5.26 -10.53 7.77
C GLU A 25 -5.63 -9.04 7.61
N SER A 26 -6.55 -8.54 8.45
CA SER A 26 -6.95 -7.13 8.47
C SER A 26 -5.77 -6.21 8.79
N GLU A 27 -4.99 -6.51 9.82
CA GLU A 27 -3.82 -5.71 10.20
C GLU A 27 -2.72 -5.75 9.14
N ASN A 28 -2.50 -6.89 8.50
CA ASN A 28 -1.57 -6.99 7.37
C ASN A 28 -2.03 -6.15 6.17
N ALA A 29 -3.34 -6.13 5.86
CA ALA A 29 -3.88 -5.28 4.82
C ALA A 29 -3.66 -3.79 5.13
N LYS A 30 -3.91 -3.37 6.38
CA LYS A 30 -3.64 -2.01 6.85
C LYS A 30 -2.14 -1.66 6.75
N ALA A 31 -1.26 -2.55 7.20
CA ALA A 31 0.19 -2.34 7.13
C ALA A 31 0.69 -2.19 5.69
N LYS A 32 0.18 -3.00 4.76
CA LYS A 32 0.48 -2.87 3.32
C LYS A 32 0.00 -1.52 2.78
N LEU A 33 -1.21 -1.10 3.12
CA LEU A 33 -1.75 0.20 2.71
C LEU A 33 -0.90 1.37 3.25
N GLN A 34 -0.50 1.33 4.51
CA GLN A 34 0.39 2.34 5.10
C GLN A 34 1.75 2.40 4.39
N SER A 35 2.35 1.25 4.10
CA SER A 35 3.60 1.20 3.33
C SER A 35 3.42 1.81 1.93
N SER A 36 2.31 1.53 1.25
CA SER A 36 1.99 2.14 -0.04
C SER A 36 1.81 3.65 0.05
N ILE A 37 1.14 4.15 1.09
CA ILE A 37 0.98 5.59 1.35
C ILE A 37 2.35 6.25 1.48
N HIS A 38 3.27 5.67 2.26
CA HIS A 38 4.63 6.21 2.39
C HIS A 38 5.37 6.27 1.05
N VAL A 39 5.28 5.22 0.24
CA VAL A 39 5.90 5.19 -1.10
C VAL A 39 5.30 6.26 -2.01
N PHE A 40 3.98 6.37 -2.07
CA PHE A 40 3.31 7.37 -2.90
C PHE A 40 3.63 8.78 -2.43
N THR A 41 3.68 9.00 -1.12
CA THR A 41 4.04 10.30 -0.54
C THR A 41 5.45 10.68 -0.95
N ASP A 42 6.44 9.80 -0.80
CA ASP A 42 7.83 10.10 -1.17
C ASP A 42 7.98 10.44 -2.66
N ILE A 43 7.33 9.66 -3.53
CA ILE A 43 7.41 9.85 -4.98
C ILE A 43 6.65 11.12 -5.42
N CYS A 44 5.39 11.24 -5.01
CA CYS A 44 4.50 12.27 -5.52
C CYS A 44 4.78 13.64 -4.90
N PHE A 45 5.21 13.70 -3.64
CA PHE A 45 5.62 14.96 -3.03
C PHE A 45 6.80 15.58 -3.79
N LYS A 46 7.85 14.79 -4.08
CA LYS A 46 9.02 15.25 -4.85
C LYS A 46 8.67 15.71 -6.27
N LYS A 47 7.65 15.11 -6.89
CA LYS A 47 7.23 15.43 -8.27
C LYS A 47 6.30 16.63 -8.34
N CYS A 48 5.42 16.79 -7.36
CA CYS A 48 4.32 17.76 -7.43
C CYS A 48 4.51 18.98 -6.55
N VAL A 49 5.38 18.92 -5.52
CA VAL A 49 5.64 19.99 -4.56
C VAL A 49 7.10 20.43 -4.68
N PRO A 50 7.46 21.22 -5.71
CA PRO A 50 8.86 21.60 -5.96
C PRO A 50 9.41 22.59 -4.91
N SER A 51 8.52 23.37 -4.28
CA SER A 51 8.87 24.32 -3.24
C SER A 51 7.66 24.59 -2.35
N ILE A 52 7.86 24.68 -1.04
CA ILE A 52 6.79 25.01 -0.10
C ILE A 52 6.67 26.53 -0.01
N SER A 53 5.68 27.09 -0.71
CA SER A 53 5.42 28.55 -0.74
C SER A 53 4.33 28.98 0.25
N SER A 54 3.54 28.02 0.75
CA SER A 54 2.46 28.25 1.72
C SER A 54 2.37 27.10 2.70
N GLY A 55 1.66 27.28 3.83
CA GLY A 55 1.44 26.21 4.81
C GLY A 55 0.47 25.11 4.37
N GLY A 56 -0.09 25.18 3.16
CA GLY A 56 -1.07 24.24 2.64
C GLY A 56 -0.73 23.76 1.23
N VAL A 57 -1.50 22.77 0.77
CA VAL A 57 -1.43 22.25 -0.61
C VAL A 57 -2.29 23.14 -1.51
N SER A 58 -1.67 23.76 -2.51
CA SER A 58 -2.37 24.57 -3.51
C SER A 58 -3.27 23.72 -4.41
N PRO A 59 -4.26 24.30 -5.11
CA PRO A 59 -5.13 23.57 -6.03
C PRO A 59 -4.37 22.82 -7.13
N THR A 60 -3.29 23.41 -7.63
CA THR A 60 -2.42 22.80 -8.66
C THR A 60 -1.64 21.61 -8.10
N GLU A 61 -1.06 21.74 -6.89
CA GLU A 61 -0.37 20.64 -6.22
C GLU A 61 -1.35 19.49 -5.91
N SER A 62 -2.55 19.80 -5.42
CA SER A 62 -3.59 18.80 -5.15
C SER A 62 -3.97 18.01 -6.40
N THR A 63 -4.20 18.70 -7.52
CA THR A 63 -4.47 18.07 -8.82
C THR A 63 -3.30 17.19 -9.28
N CYS A 64 -2.06 17.67 -9.14
CA CYS A 64 -0.88 16.90 -9.49
C CYS A 64 -0.73 15.64 -8.62
N LEU A 65 -0.92 15.76 -7.30
CA LEU A 65 -0.80 14.64 -6.36
C LEU A 65 -1.80 13.52 -6.67
N THR A 66 -3.07 13.86 -6.93
CA THR A 66 -4.10 12.90 -7.36
C THR A 66 -3.68 12.18 -8.65
N ASN A 67 -3.30 12.95 -9.67
CA ASN A 67 -2.85 12.37 -10.94
C ASN A 67 -1.60 11.50 -10.78
N CYS A 68 -0.67 11.89 -9.92
CA CYS A 68 0.56 11.13 -9.68
C CYS A 68 0.27 9.73 -9.14
N VAL A 69 -0.62 9.62 -8.15
CA VAL A 69 -1.02 8.32 -7.59
C VAL A 69 -1.76 7.48 -8.64
N ASP A 70 -2.73 8.06 -9.34
CA ASP A 70 -3.49 7.35 -10.38
C ASP A 70 -2.59 6.81 -11.49
N ARG A 71 -1.65 7.63 -11.99
CA ARG A 71 -0.68 7.21 -13.02
C ARG A 71 0.25 6.11 -12.51
N PHE A 72 0.65 6.16 -11.23
CA PHE A 72 1.49 5.12 -10.65
C PHE A 72 0.76 3.78 -10.57
N LEU A 73 -0.50 3.78 -10.12
CA LEU A 73 -1.33 2.58 -10.05
C LEU A 73 -1.59 1.99 -11.45
N ASP A 74 -1.97 2.82 -12.42
CA ASP A 74 -2.17 2.39 -13.82
C ASP A 74 -0.92 1.74 -14.39
N THR A 75 0.24 2.35 -14.17
CA THR A 75 1.52 1.83 -14.66
C THR A 75 1.88 0.50 -14.00
N ASN A 76 1.67 0.36 -12.69
CA ASN A 76 1.92 -0.90 -11.99
C ASN A 76 1.01 -2.02 -12.50
N ILE A 77 -0.29 -1.75 -12.65
CA ILE A 77 -1.24 -2.73 -13.18
C ILE A 77 -0.83 -3.13 -14.60
N PHE A 78 -0.44 -2.16 -15.44
CA PHE A 78 0.04 -2.44 -16.79
C PHE A 78 1.28 -3.35 -16.78
N VAL A 79 2.30 -3.03 -15.97
CA VAL A 79 3.54 -3.80 -15.87
C VAL A 79 3.26 -5.22 -15.36
N VAL A 80 2.48 -5.37 -14.30
CA VAL A 80 2.09 -6.69 -13.76
C VAL A 80 1.34 -7.51 -14.82
N ASN A 81 0.37 -6.91 -15.52
CA ASN A 81 -0.37 -7.59 -16.57
C ASN A 81 0.53 -8.04 -17.73
N LYS A 82 1.55 -7.25 -18.08
CA LYS A 82 2.54 -7.62 -19.11
C LYS A 82 3.39 -8.80 -18.66
N ILE A 83 3.88 -8.78 -17.42
CA ILE A 83 4.69 -9.88 -16.85
C ILE A 83 3.85 -11.16 -16.76
N SER A 84 2.63 -11.10 -16.25
CA SER A 84 1.74 -12.26 -16.14
C SER A 84 1.48 -12.92 -17.49
N ARG A 85 1.31 -12.12 -18.56
CA ARG A 85 1.13 -12.64 -19.93
C ARG A 85 2.42 -13.26 -20.50
N SER A 86 3.60 -12.75 -20.14
CA SER A 86 4.86 -13.33 -20.62
C SER A 86 5.22 -14.65 -19.94
N MET A 87 4.74 -14.90 -18.72
CA MET A 87 4.96 -16.17 -18.00
C MET A 87 4.00 -17.30 -18.42
N GLN A 88 2.93 -16.98 -19.16
CA GLN A 88 1.95 -17.96 -19.66
C GLN A 88 2.32 -18.54 -21.04
N LYS A 89 3.51 -18.22 -21.55
CA LYS A 89 4.10 -18.82 -22.76
C LYS A 89 5.21 -19.77 -22.35
#